data_AF-A0A2J7PSQ9-F1
#
_entry.id   AF-A0A2J7PSQ9-F1
#
_cell.length_a   1.000
_cell.length_b   1.000
_cell.length_c   1.000
_cell.angle_alpha   90.00
_cell.angle_beta   90.00
_cell.angle_gamma   90.00
#
_symmetry.space_group_name_H-M   'P 1'
#
loop_
_entity.id
_entity.type
_entity.pdbx_description
1 polymer ?
#
loop_
_entity_poly.entity_id
_entity_poly.type
_entity_poly.pdbx_seq_one_letter_code
_entity_poly.pdbx_strand_id
1 'polypeptide(L)'
;LKDVRVNVPAAILRGGTATLYCHFDLEGDSLYSVKWYKGRREFYRFTPKEDPAMKIFPIFGLEVEVFRIELDLNGLHDDAIQVTAPTGDYGGFVKLDTVV
;
A
#
# COMPACT_ATOMS: atom_id res chain seq x y z
N LEU A 1 -4.01 -0.10 -18.86
CA LEU A 1 -3.27 -0.75 -17.76
C LEU A 1 -2.54 -1.96 -18.31
N LYS A 2 -1.21 -1.91 -18.41
CA LYS A 2 -0.43 -2.97 -19.08
C LYS A 2 0.64 -3.59 -18.21
N ASP A 3 1.11 -2.89 -17.18
CA ASP A 3 2.08 -3.42 -16.24
C ASP A 3 1.70 -2.94 -14.83
N VAL A 4 1.40 -3.89 -13.95
CA VAL A 4 1.23 -3.65 -12.51
C VAL A 4 2.26 -4.50 -11.82
N ARG A 5 3.22 -3.87 -11.16
CA ARG A 5 4.25 -4.54 -10.37
C ARG A 5 4.10 -4.14 -8.93
N VAL A 6 3.89 -5.13 -8.09
CA VAL A 6 3.74 -4.92 -6.66
C VAL A 6 4.90 -5.58 -5.95
N ASN A 7 5.60 -4.82 -5.12
CA ASN A 7 6.61 -5.35 -4.22
C ASN A 7 6.07 -5.33 -2.80
N VAL A 8 5.78 -6.54 -2.29
CA VAL A 8 5.21 -6.78 -0.98
C VAL A 8 6.05 -7.85 -0.30
N PRO A 9 6.65 -7.58 0.88
CA PRO A 9 7.24 -8.63 1.65
C PRO A 9 6.15 -9.62 2.07
N ALA A 10 6.42 -10.92 1.93
CA ALA A 10 5.46 -11.96 2.30
C ALA A 10 5.03 -11.87 3.78
N ALA A 11 5.91 -11.30 4.62
CA ALA A 11 5.76 -11.16 6.04
C ALA A 11 6.71 -10.08 6.58
N ILE A 12 6.29 -9.38 7.63
CA ILE A 12 7.11 -8.43 8.39
C ILE A 12 7.32 -8.98 9.81
N LEU A 13 8.55 -8.87 10.32
CA LEU A 13 8.86 -9.18 11.71
C LEU A 13 8.19 -8.19 12.67
N ARG A 14 7.91 -8.63 13.90
CA ARG A 14 7.31 -7.77 14.93
C ARG A 14 8.18 -6.55 15.24
N GLY A 15 7.54 -5.40 15.44
CA GLY A 15 8.23 -4.11 15.59
C GLY A 15 9.06 -3.69 14.37
N GLY A 16 9.04 -4.50 13.31
CA GLY A 16 9.69 -4.21 12.05
C GLY A 16 8.80 -3.34 11.18
N THR A 17 9.47 -2.69 10.25
CA THR A 17 8.86 -1.80 9.27
C THR A 17 9.11 -2.37 7.89
N ALA A 18 8.14 -2.24 7.00
CA ALA A 18 8.38 -2.52 5.59
C ALA A 18 7.64 -1.54 4.69
N THR A 19 8.20 -1.36 3.50
CA THR A 19 7.64 -0.51 2.46
C THR A 19 6.96 -1.39 1.42
N LEU A 20 5.73 -1.05 1.09
CA LEU A 20 4.92 -1.69 0.05
C LEU A 20 4.94 -0.78 -1.16
N TYR A 21 5.44 -1.30 -2.28
CA TYR A 21 5.50 -0.54 -3.53
C TYR A 21 4.46 -1.09 -4.50
N CYS A 22 3.69 -0.18 -5.11
CA CYS A 22 2.81 -0.46 -6.23
C CYS A 22 3.24 0.43 -7.40
N HIS A 23 3.82 -0.20 -8.41
CA HIS A 23 4.16 0.42 -9.68
C HIS A 23 3.06 0.08 -10.69
N PHE A 24 2.52 1.07 -11.37
CA PHE A 24 1.53 0.84 -12.41
C PHE A 24 1.70 1.78 -13.60
N ASP A 25 1.54 1.23 -14.80
CA ASP A 25 1.50 1.98 -16.06
C ASP A 25 0.04 2.14 -16.53
N LEU A 26 -0.45 3.38 -16.48
CA LEU A 26 -1.80 3.72 -16.86
C LEU A 26 -1.99 3.83 -18.38
N GLU A 27 -0.92 3.91 -19.19
CA GLU A 27 -0.96 4.10 -20.65
C GLU A 27 -1.91 5.23 -21.11
N GLY A 28 -2.03 6.30 -20.30
CA GLY A 28 -2.93 7.42 -20.57
C GLY A 28 -4.37 7.27 -20.06
N ASP A 29 -4.71 6.16 -19.39
CA ASP A 29 -5.96 6.01 -18.64
C ASP A 29 -5.86 6.61 -17.23
N SER A 30 -6.97 6.67 -16.50
CA SER A 30 -7.02 7.15 -15.12
C SER A 30 -7.04 5.98 -14.13
N LEU A 31 -6.22 6.06 -13.09
CA LEU A 31 -6.27 5.11 -11.98
C LEU A 31 -7.64 5.20 -11.29
N TYR A 32 -8.29 4.05 -11.09
CA TYR A 32 -9.52 3.96 -10.31
C TYR A 32 -9.21 4.02 -8.81
N SER A 33 -8.48 3.03 -8.27
CA SER A 33 -8.02 3.04 -6.89
C SER A 33 -6.86 2.07 -6.64
N VAL A 34 -5.98 2.36 -5.69
CA VAL A 34 -5.03 1.40 -5.10
C VAL A 34 -5.52 1.04 -3.70
N LYS A 35 -5.60 -0.25 -3.36
CA LYS A 35 -6.04 -0.72 -2.04
C LYS A 35 -5.09 -1.74 -1.45
N TRP A 36 -4.78 -1.57 -0.16
CA TRP A 36 -3.97 -2.52 0.60
C TRP A 36 -4.79 -3.22 1.67
N TYR A 37 -4.60 -4.54 1.76
CA TYR A 37 -5.32 -5.41 2.67
C TYR A 37 -4.37 -6.21 3.56
N LYS A 38 -4.79 -6.40 4.82
CA LYS A 38 -4.23 -7.42 5.71
C LYS A 38 -5.30 -8.50 5.87
N GLY A 39 -5.15 -9.61 5.15
CA GLY A 39 -6.20 -10.62 5.06
C GLY A 39 -7.48 -10.03 4.46
N ARG A 40 -8.55 -9.90 5.25
CA ARG A 40 -9.85 -9.35 4.79
C ARG A 40 -10.10 -7.89 5.18
N ARG A 41 -9.12 -7.22 5.79
CA ARG A 41 -9.27 -5.85 6.29
C ARG A 41 -8.49 -4.88 5.41
N GLU A 42 -9.20 -3.97 4.77
CA GLU A 42 -8.61 -2.80 4.11
C GLU A 42 -7.93 -1.94 5.19
N PHE A 43 -6.71 -1.49 4.93
CA PHE A 43 -5.99 -0.57 5.83
C PHE A 43 -5.51 0.70 5.15
N TYR A 44 -5.43 0.71 3.82
CA TYR A 44 -5.14 1.90 3.03
C TYR A 44 -5.89 1.85 1.72
N ARG A 45 -6.35 3.03 1.27
CA ARG A 45 -6.86 3.25 -0.07
C ARG A 45 -6.39 4.59 -0.63
N PHE A 46 -6.02 4.57 -1.90
CA PHE A 46 -5.85 5.75 -2.73
C PHE A 46 -6.85 5.74 -3.88
N THR A 47 -7.65 6.79 -4.01
CA THR A 47 -8.60 7.02 -5.10
C THR A 47 -8.40 8.45 -5.61
N PRO A 48 -7.68 8.67 -6.72
CA PRO A 48 -7.34 10.02 -7.20
C PRO A 48 -8.55 10.95 -7.42
N LYS A 49 -9.71 10.36 -7.72
CA LYS A 49 -10.95 11.07 -8.02
C LYS A 49 -11.80 11.41 -6.78
N GLU A 50 -11.40 10.95 -5.59
CA GLU A 50 -12.09 11.26 -4.33
C GLU A 50 -11.40 12.41 -3.59
N ASP A 51 -12.17 13.10 -2.73
CA ASP A 51 -11.65 14.05 -1.75
C ASP A 51 -12.06 13.60 -0.32
N PRO A 52 -11.12 13.26 0.58
CA PRO A 52 -9.68 13.17 0.33
C PRO A 52 -9.34 11.95 -0.54
N ALA A 53 -8.33 12.10 -1.40
CA ALA A 53 -7.87 11.04 -2.30
C ALA A 53 -7.26 9.85 -1.54
N MET A 54 -6.80 10.06 -0.30
CA MET A 54 -6.20 9.03 0.53
C MET A 54 -7.05 8.75 1.76
N LYS A 55 -7.20 7.47 2.08
CA LYS A 55 -7.94 7.00 3.26
C LYS A 55 -7.13 5.91 3.97
N ILE A 56 -6.90 6.11 5.26
CA ILE A 56 -6.29 5.11 6.15
C ILE A 56 -7.40 4.49 6.98
N PHE A 57 -7.46 3.16 7.01
CA PHE A 57 -8.40 2.40 7.82
C PHE A 57 -7.61 1.74 8.96
N PRO A 58 -7.68 2.26 10.19
CA PRO A 58 -6.86 1.75 11.29
C PRO A 58 -7.10 0.26 11.54
N ILE A 59 -6.03 -0.52 11.50
CA ILE A 59 -6.01 -1.88 12.01
C ILE A 59 -5.26 -1.85 13.33
N PHE A 60 -5.85 -2.44 14.37
CA PHE A 60 -5.23 -2.51 15.69
C PHE A 60 -3.81 -3.10 15.58
N GLY A 61 -2.84 -2.31 16.07
CA GLY A 61 -1.42 -2.65 16.07
C GLY A 61 -0.70 -2.50 14.72
N LEU A 62 -1.33 -2.02 13.66
CA LEU A 62 -0.64 -1.71 12.40
C LEU A 62 -0.59 -0.20 12.22
N GLU A 63 0.61 0.36 12.24
CA GLU A 63 0.84 1.76 11.89
C GLU A 63 1.12 1.87 10.40
N VAL A 64 0.56 2.90 9.77
CA VAL A 64 0.65 3.14 8.33
C VAL A 64 1.12 4.56 8.12
N GLU A 65 2.23 4.72 7.43
CA GLU A 65 2.82 5.99 7.04
C GLU A 65 2.89 6.04 5.51
N VAL A 66 2.41 7.13 4.92
CA VAL A 66 2.25 7.23 3.47
C VAL A 66 3.44 7.99 2.89
N PHE A 67 4.13 7.38 1.93
CA PHE A 67 5.28 7.98 1.26
C PHE A 67 5.02 8.04 -0.24
N ARG A 68 4.53 9.19 -0.73
CA ARG A 68 4.43 9.37 -2.18
C ARG A 68 5.77 9.82 -2.76
N ILE A 69 6.22 9.11 -3.78
CA ILE A 69 7.31 9.55 -4.64
C ILE A 69 6.69 9.81 -6.02
N GLU A 70 6.39 11.07 -6.32
CA GLU A 70 6.00 11.50 -7.68
C GLU A 70 7.26 11.50 -8.56
N LEU A 71 7.57 10.38 -9.23
CA LEU A 71 8.65 10.34 -10.24
C LEU A 71 8.06 10.48 -11.64
N ASP A 72 7.70 11.71 -11.97
CA ASP A 72 7.21 12.10 -13.29
C ASP A 72 8.38 12.33 -14.26
N LEU A 73 8.82 11.28 -14.95
CA LEU A 73 9.56 11.46 -16.21
C LEU A 73 9.05 10.60 -17.37
N ASN A 74 8.24 9.56 -17.16
CA ASN A 74 7.77 8.65 -18.23
C ASN A 74 6.34 8.09 -18.06
N GLY A 75 5.52 8.64 -17.15
CA GLY A 75 4.17 8.08 -16.86
C GLY A 75 4.18 6.81 -16.01
N LEU A 76 5.33 6.49 -15.40
CA LEU A 76 5.44 5.47 -14.36
C LEU A 76 4.95 6.07 -13.04
N HIS A 77 3.79 5.60 -12.56
CA HIS A 77 3.27 6.03 -11.28
C HIS A 77 3.67 5.03 -10.18
N ASP A 78 4.24 5.56 -9.10
CA ASP A 78 4.69 4.81 -7.95
C ASP A 78 3.86 5.21 -6.71
N ASP A 79 3.09 4.28 -6.14
CA ASP A 79 2.50 4.44 -4.82
C ASP A 79 3.31 3.61 -3.82
N ALA A 80 3.79 4.25 -2.76
CA ALA A 80 4.51 3.58 -1.69
C ALA A 80 3.90 3.89 -0.32
N ILE A 81 3.70 2.84 0.47
CA ILE A 81 3.31 3.01 1.87
C ILE A 81 4.26 2.23 2.77
N GLN A 82 4.61 2.82 3.89
CA GLN A 82 5.37 2.16 4.94
C GLN A 82 4.40 1.66 5.99
N VAL A 83 4.56 0.40 6.39
CA VAL A 83 3.77 -0.22 7.44
C VAL A 83 4.67 -0.71 8.55
N THR A 84 4.30 -0.42 9.79
CA THR A 84 5.02 -0.88 10.97
C THR A 84 4.16 -1.87 11.75
N ALA A 85 4.73 -3.07 11.98
CA ALA A 85 4.07 -4.15 12.68
C ALA A 85 4.07 -3.91 14.20
N PRO A 86 3.06 -4.42 14.94
CA PRO A 86 2.97 -4.18 16.37
C PRO A 86 4.15 -4.86 17.10
N THR A 87 4.60 -4.22 18.17
CA THR A 87 5.65 -4.74 19.06
C THR A 87 5.12 -5.76 20.09
N GLY A 88 3.80 -5.89 20.24
CA GLY A 88 3.14 -6.75 21.25
C GLY A 88 3.11 -8.25 20.93
N ASP A 89 2.76 -9.05 21.94
CA ASP A 89 3.08 -10.49 22.01
C ASP A 89 2.23 -11.47 21.18
N TYR A 90 1.44 -10.98 20.21
CA TYR A 90 0.59 -11.83 19.38
C TYR A 90 1.41 -12.52 18.28
N GLY A 91 1.57 -13.83 18.38
CA GLY A 91 2.36 -14.68 17.46
C GLY A 91 1.79 -14.65 16.05
N GLY A 92 2.44 -13.95 15.13
CA GLY A 92 2.03 -13.98 13.73
C GLY A 92 2.78 -12.98 12.86
N PHE A 93 3.10 -13.41 11.64
CA PHE A 93 3.53 -12.55 10.56
C PHE A 93 2.34 -11.77 10.00
N VAL A 94 2.54 -10.51 9.62
CA VAL A 94 1.52 -9.73 8.90
C VAL A 94 1.59 -10.10 7.42
N LYS A 95 0.64 -10.92 6.94
CA LYS A 95 0.45 -11.14 5.51
C LYS A 95 -0.25 -9.93 4.89
N LEU A 96 0.31 -9.44 3.81
CA LEU A 96 -0.17 -8.28 3.07
C LEU A 96 -0.62 -8.74 1.68
N ASP A 97 -1.80 -8.28 1.28
CA ASP A 97 -2.41 -8.59 -0.01
C ASP A 97 -2.72 -7.28 -0.75
N THR A 98 -2.61 -7.32 -2.09
CA THR A 98 -2.78 -6.13 -2.95
C THR A 98 -3.94 -6.31 -3.90
N VAL A 99 -4.75 -5.27 -4.05
CA VAL A 99 -5.80 -5.18 -5.09
C VAL A 99 -5.64 -3.84 -5.81
N VAL A 100 -5.40 -3.91 -7.12
CA VAL A 100 -5.37 -2.78 -8.06
C VAL A 100 -6.66 -2.76 -8.85
#